data_AF-A0A4Z2BNJ7-F1
#
_entry.id   AF-A0A4Z2BNJ7-F1
#
_cell.length_a   1.000
_cell.length_b   1.000
_cell.length_c   1.000
_cell.angle_alpha   90.00
_cell.angle_beta   90.00
_cell.angle_gamma   90.00
#
_symmetry.space_group_name_H-M   'P 1'
#
loop_
_entity.id
_entity.type
_entity.pdbx_description
1 polymer ?
#
loop_
_entity_poly.entity_id
_entity_poly.type
_entity_poly.pdbx_seq_one_letter_code
_entity_poly.pdbx_strand_id
1 'polypeptide(L)'
;MNQLERPKDERIQEESECHHDNSDGTNNNNRRKTVCPAVGEHPLQYNYTFWYSRRTPSRPASSQSYEQNIRQIGTVASVEQFWRFYSHLIRPGDLSGHSDFHLFKEGIKPMWEDESNRSGGKWIIRLRKGLASRFWENIILAMLGEQFMVGEEICGAVVSIRFQEDILSIWNRTSNDQMTTSRIRDTLRRVLNLPTNTIMEYKTHNDSLRDNSSFRNTKISL
;
A
#
# COMPACT_ATOMS: atom_id res chain seq x y z
N MET A 1 -47.90 18.20 -48.56
CA MET A 1 -48.34 17.32 -47.46
C MET A 1 -47.18 16.40 -47.14
N ASN A 2 -46.65 16.56 -45.93
CA ASN A 2 -45.63 15.78 -45.20
C ASN A 2 -44.22 15.62 -45.80
N GLN A 3 -43.36 16.55 -45.35
CA GLN A 3 -41.95 16.31 -45.09
C GLN A 3 -41.83 15.26 -43.98
N LEU A 4 -41.03 14.20 -44.20
CA LEU A 4 -40.68 13.22 -43.17
C LEU A 4 -39.21 13.46 -42.79
N GLU A 5 -39.00 14.25 -41.74
CA GLU A 5 -37.70 14.45 -41.12
C GLU A 5 -37.23 13.15 -40.47
N ARG A 6 -35.98 12.76 -40.75
CA ARG A 6 -35.31 11.64 -40.07
C ARG A 6 -34.72 12.15 -38.74
N PRO A 7 -34.80 11.39 -37.63
CA PRO A 7 -34.38 11.86 -36.32
C PRO A 7 -32.85 12.04 -36.27
N LYS A 8 -32.40 13.07 -35.55
CA LYS A 8 -31.00 13.25 -35.18
C LYS A 8 -30.69 12.30 -34.03
N ASP A 9 -29.67 11.45 -34.18
CA ASP A 9 -29.11 10.64 -33.11
C ASP A 9 -28.43 11.54 -32.08
N GLU A 10 -29.13 11.87 -31.00
CA GLU A 10 -28.56 12.42 -29.78
C GLU A 10 -27.91 11.28 -28.97
N ARG A 11 -26.61 11.07 -29.19
CA ARG A 11 -25.78 10.32 -28.25
C ARG A 11 -25.51 11.20 -27.04
N ILE A 12 -26.27 10.94 -25.97
CA ILE A 12 -26.02 11.44 -24.62
C ILE A 12 -24.65 10.91 -24.17
N GLN A 13 -23.66 11.79 -24.07
CA GLN A 13 -22.45 11.54 -23.29
C GLN A 13 -22.81 11.80 -21.83
N GLU A 14 -22.96 10.74 -21.03
CA GLU A 14 -22.94 10.89 -19.57
C GLU A 14 -21.49 11.13 -19.15
N GLU A 15 -21.10 12.39 -19.05
CA GLU A 15 -19.92 12.80 -18.30
C GLU A 15 -20.22 12.60 -16.81
N SER A 16 -19.51 11.67 -16.17
CA SER A 16 -19.55 11.53 -14.72
C SER A 16 -18.77 12.67 -14.07
N GLU A 17 -19.44 13.79 -13.80
CA GLU A 17 -18.87 14.89 -13.01
C GLU A 17 -18.91 14.58 -11.51
N CYS A 18 -17.74 14.45 -10.89
CA CYS A 18 -17.62 14.54 -9.43
C CYS A 18 -17.56 16.03 -9.03
N HIS A 19 -18.69 16.59 -8.60
CA HIS A 19 -18.72 17.95 -8.05
C HIS A 19 -18.05 18.01 -6.67
N HIS A 20 -17.05 18.88 -6.55
CA HIS A 20 -16.72 19.57 -5.31
C HIS A 20 -16.40 21.03 -5.65
N ASP A 21 -17.33 21.91 -5.28
CA ASP A 21 -17.10 23.35 -5.27
C ASP A 21 -16.02 23.69 -4.25
N ASN A 22 -15.03 24.48 -4.68
CA ASN A 22 -14.32 25.41 -3.82
C ASN A 22 -13.71 26.51 -4.69
N SER A 23 -14.44 27.62 -4.76
CA SER A 23 -13.91 28.90 -5.17
C SER A 23 -13.02 29.45 -4.06
N ASP A 24 -11.70 29.51 -4.29
CA ASP A 24 -10.97 30.70 -3.91
C ASP A 24 -9.70 30.86 -4.74
N GLY A 25 -9.48 32.09 -5.21
CA GLY A 25 -8.30 32.46 -5.97
C GLY A 25 -7.13 32.72 -5.03
N THR A 26 -5.94 32.19 -5.36
CA THR A 26 -4.67 32.92 -5.56
C THR A 26 -3.47 31.94 -5.61
N ASN A 27 -2.59 32.17 -6.59
CA ASN A 27 -1.19 31.75 -6.77
C ASN A 27 -0.79 30.30 -7.13
N ASN A 28 -0.11 30.21 -8.28
CA ASN A 28 0.60 29.07 -8.85
C ASN A 28 1.81 28.66 -8.01
N ASN A 29 1.89 27.37 -7.64
CA ASN A 29 3.04 26.48 -7.90
C ASN A 29 2.73 25.06 -7.41
N ASN A 30 2.74 24.08 -8.34
CA ASN A 30 2.59 22.63 -8.11
C ASN A 30 1.29 22.13 -7.48
N ARG A 31 0.14 22.37 -8.12
CA ARG A 31 -1.01 21.45 -7.92
C ARG A 31 -0.60 20.09 -8.52
N ARG A 32 -0.18 19.15 -7.66
CA ARG A 32 -0.08 17.73 -8.05
C ARG A 32 -1.44 17.36 -8.62
N LYS A 33 -1.50 17.08 -9.92
CA LYS A 33 -2.72 16.59 -10.57
C LYS A 33 -3.16 15.34 -9.82
N THR A 34 -4.38 15.35 -9.30
CA THR A 34 -5.01 14.17 -8.71
C THR A 34 -4.96 13.05 -9.74
N VAL A 35 -4.48 11.88 -9.32
CA VAL A 35 -4.45 10.70 -10.20
C VAL A 35 -5.87 10.12 -10.24
N CYS A 36 -6.42 10.00 -11.44
CA CYS A 36 -7.75 9.45 -11.67
C CYS A 36 -7.67 8.30 -12.68
N PRO A 37 -8.59 7.33 -12.65
CA PRO A 37 -8.72 6.32 -13.70
C PRO A 37 -9.03 6.98 -15.05
N ALA A 38 -8.44 6.48 -16.13
CA ALA A 38 -8.80 6.91 -17.48
C ALA A 38 -10.09 6.21 -17.95
N VAL A 39 -10.70 6.72 -19.03
CA VAL A 39 -11.87 6.09 -19.65
C VAL A 39 -11.54 4.66 -20.06
N GLY A 40 -12.35 3.70 -19.59
CA GLY A 40 -12.19 2.27 -19.85
C GLY A 40 -11.23 1.54 -18.91
N GLU A 41 -10.60 2.23 -17.95
CA GLU A 41 -9.84 1.58 -16.87
C GLU A 41 -10.74 1.10 -15.73
N HIS A 42 -10.30 0.08 -15.00
CA HIS A 42 -11.02 -0.46 -13.86
C HIS A 42 -10.59 0.28 -12.58
N PRO A 43 -11.47 1.06 -11.94
CA PRO A 43 -11.11 1.85 -10.77
C PRO A 43 -10.76 0.96 -9.58
N LEU A 44 -9.74 1.38 -8.82
CA LEU A 44 -9.48 0.85 -7.49
C LEU A 44 -10.39 1.54 -6.47
N GLN A 45 -10.66 0.86 -5.34
CA GLN A 45 -11.45 1.46 -4.25
C GLN A 45 -10.77 2.69 -3.63
N TYR A 46 -9.44 2.68 -3.58
CA TYR A 46 -8.60 3.78 -3.11
C TYR A 46 -7.45 3.98 -4.09
N ASN A 47 -6.93 5.21 -4.16
CA ASN A 47 -5.64 5.45 -4.77
C ASN A 47 -4.53 4.89 -3.89
N TYR A 48 -3.47 4.38 -4.50
CA TYR A 48 -2.32 3.83 -3.79
C TYR A 48 -1.02 4.41 -4.31
N THR A 49 -0.08 4.63 -3.41
CA THR A 49 1.24 5.20 -3.69
C THR A 49 2.33 4.19 -3.41
N PHE A 50 3.17 3.93 -4.42
CA PHE A 50 4.39 3.14 -4.27
C PHE A 50 5.51 4.00 -3.67
N TRP A 51 6.26 3.40 -2.75
CA TRP A 51 7.46 3.99 -2.18
C TRP A 51 8.60 2.99 -2.16
N TYR A 52 9.83 3.50 -2.20
CA TYR A 52 11.04 2.72 -2.04
C TYR A 52 11.97 3.38 -1.02
N SER A 53 12.58 2.58 -0.15
CA SER A 53 13.65 3.04 0.74
C SER A 53 14.83 2.10 0.69
N ARG A 54 16.03 2.65 0.84
CA ARG A 54 17.27 1.88 1.00
C ARG A 54 18.01 2.38 2.22
N ARG A 55 18.41 1.46 3.10
CA ARG A 55 19.18 1.77 4.31
C ARG A 55 20.65 1.45 4.08
N THR A 56 21.52 2.43 4.33
CA THR A 56 22.96 2.20 4.45
C THR A 56 23.29 1.82 5.90
N PRO A 57 24.00 0.70 6.16
CA PRO A 57 24.30 0.23 7.53
C PRO A 57 25.08 1.21 8.41
N SER A 58 25.74 2.21 7.82
CA SER A 58 26.72 3.10 8.46
C SER A 58 26.14 4.33 9.15
N ARG A 59 24.82 4.59 9.09
CA ARG A 59 24.21 5.76 9.75
C ARG A 59 23.20 5.35 10.82
N PRO A 60 23.29 5.88 12.05
CA PRO A 60 22.23 5.70 13.04
C PRO A 60 20.93 6.28 12.48
N ALA A 61 19.87 5.46 12.48
CA ALA A 61 18.58 5.83 11.91
C ALA A 61 17.87 6.82 12.84
N SER A 62 18.01 8.13 12.57
CA SER A 62 17.08 9.13 13.09
C SER A 62 15.80 9.17 12.23
N SER A 63 14.68 9.66 12.78
CA SER A 63 13.42 9.84 12.04
C SER A 63 13.61 10.73 10.80
N GLN A 64 14.36 11.83 10.94
CA GLN A 64 14.74 12.69 9.81
C GLN A 64 15.56 11.95 8.74
N SER A 65 16.48 11.07 9.15
CA SER A 65 17.23 10.23 8.21
C SER A 65 16.31 9.23 7.50
N TYR A 66 15.26 8.72 8.14
CA TYR A 66 14.33 7.79 7.49
C TYR A 66 13.47 8.50 6.44
N GLU A 67 12.89 9.65 6.78
CA GLU A 67 12.08 10.45 5.84
C GLU A 67 12.90 10.88 4.60
N GLN A 68 14.18 11.18 4.75
CA GLN A 68 15.06 11.52 3.63
C GLN A 68 15.40 10.32 2.72
N ASN A 69 15.33 9.09 3.25
CA ASN A 69 15.70 7.87 2.52
C ASN A 69 14.52 7.16 1.87
N ILE A 70 13.29 7.60 2.13
CA ILE A 70 12.10 7.08 1.47
C ILE A 70 11.69 7.96 0.30
N ARG A 71 11.46 7.33 -0.85
CA ARG A 71 11.14 8.02 -2.10
C ARG A 71 9.80 7.52 -2.63
N GLN A 72 8.92 8.45 -2.93
CA GLN A 72 7.69 8.19 -3.67
C GLN A 72 8.06 7.83 -5.12
N ILE A 73 7.55 6.69 -5.62
CA ILE A 73 7.75 6.26 -7.01
C ILE A 73 6.61 6.80 -7.89
N GLY A 74 5.37 6.63 -7.43
CA GLY A 74 4.18 7.03 -8.18
C GLY A 74 2.90 6.61 -7.49
N THR A 75 1.79 7.20 -7.93
CA THR A 75 0.44 6.95 -7.43
C THR A 75 -0.42 6.36 -8.55
N VAL A 76 -1.30 5.43 -8.20
CA VAL A 76 -2.21 4.72 -9.11
C VAL A 76 -3.63 4.79 -8.59
N ALA A 77 -4.59 4.87 -9.50
CA ALA A 77 -6.03 4.92 -9.21
C ALA A 77 -6.82 3.78 -9.87
N SER A 78 -6.21 3.01 -10.76
CA SER A 78 -6.84 1.90 -11.48
C SER A 78 -5.96 0.65 -11.54
N VAL A 79 -6.57 -0.48 -11.90
CA VAL A 79 -5.88 -1.77 -12.09
C VAL A 79 -4.84 -1.68 -13.22
N GLU A 80 -5.15 -0.99 -14.31
CA GLU A 80 -4.26 -0.78 -15.45
C GLU A 80 -3.06 0.07 -15.07
N GLN A 81 -3.29 1.15 -14.32
CA GLN A 81 -2.21 1.99 -13.80
C GLN A 81 -1.31 1.21 -12.85
N PHE A 82 -1.89 0.38 -11.97
CA PHE A 82 -1.11 -0.52 -11.12
C PHE A 82 -0.20 -1.43 -11.96
N TRP A 83 -0.73 -2.14 -12.95
CA TRP A 83 0.06 -3.06 -13.78
C TRP A 83 1.10 -2.33 -14.62
N ARG A 84 0.82 -1.11 -15.08
CA ARG A 84 1.79 -0.26 -15.78
C ARG A 84 3.01 0.04 -14.91
N PHE A 85 2.83 0.32 -13.62
CA PHE A 85 3.94 0.47 -12.69
C PHE A 85 4.58 -0.87 -12.34
N TYR A 86 3.79 -1.80 -11.81
CA TYR A 86 4.27 -3.00 -11.16
C TYR A 86 5.04 -3.94 -12.10
N SER A 87 4.62 -4.05 -13.37
CA SER A 87 5.32 -4.86 -14.38
C SER A 87 6.73 -4.37 -14.73
N HIS A 88 7.04 -3.10 -14.45
CA HIS A 88 8.35 -2.48 -14.70
C HIS A 88 9.20 -2.35 -13.43
N LEU A 89 8.68 -2.74 -12.26
CA LEU A 89 9.45 -2.73 -11.02
C LEU A 89 10.34 -3.97 -10.93
N ILE A 90 11.54 -3.79 -10.38
CA ILE A 90 12.39 -4.90 -9.97
C ILE A 90 11.61 -5.72 -8.92
N ARG A 91 11.61 -7.04 -9.05
CA ARG A 91 10.94 -7.91 -8.09
C ARG A 91 11.65 -7.83 -6.74
N PRO A 92 10.94 -7.91 -5.60
CA PRO A 92 11.56 -7.79 -4.28
C PRO A 92 12.74 -8.74 -4.06
N GLY A 93 12.64 -9.99 -4.52
CA GLY A 93 13.71 -10.99 -4.40
C GLY A 93 15.00 -10.66 -5.16
N ASP A 94 14.93 -9.75 -6.14
CA ASP A 94 16.08 -9.33 -6.97
C ASP A 94 16.69 -8.01 -6.48
N LEU A 95 16.13 -7.40 -5.44
CA LEU A 95 16.69 -6.19 -4.83
C LEU A 95 17.98 -6.50 -4.06
N SER A 96 18.94 -5.58 -4.15
CA SER A 96 20.19 -5.66 -3.40
C SER A 96 20.16 -4.83 -2.10
N GLY A 97 20.94 -5.28 -1.13
CA GLY A 97 21.12 -4.59 0.16
C GLY A 97 19.86 -4.53 1.02
N HIS A 98 19.88 -3.68 2.05
CA HIS A 98 18.74 -3.46 2.93
C HIS A 98 17.78 -2.47 2.28
N SER A 99 16.81 -3.01 1.54
CA SER A 99 15.84 -2.25 0.77
C SER A 99 14.42 -2.58 1.20
N ASP A 100 13.49 -1.66 0.98
CA ASP A 100 12.07 -1.86 1.25
C ASP A 100 11.22 -1.30 0.10
N PHE A 101 10.19 -2.05 -0.29
CA PHE A 101 9.06 -1.51 -1.05
C PHE A 101 7.88 -1.31 -0.12
N HIS A 102 7.14 -0.23 -0.36
CA HIS A 102 5.92 0.10 0.36
C HIS A 102 4.82 0.41 -0.65
N LEU A 103 3.60 -0.03 -0.37
CA LEU A 103 2.40 0.35 -1.10
C LEU A 103 1.36 0.77 -0.07
N PHE A 104 1.05 2.06 -0.02
CA PHE A 104 0.15 2.65 0.98
C PHE A 104 -0.96 3.41 0.29
N LYS A 105 -2.14 3.51 0.93
CA LYS A 105 -3.21 4.37 0.43
C LYS A 105 -2.69 5.80 0.25
N GLU A 106 -3.15 6.48 -0.79
CA GLU A 106 -2.76 7.86 -1.06
C GLU A 106 -3.03 8.75 0.16
N GLY A 107 -2.08 9.64 0.45
CA GLY A 107 -2.13 10.51 1.63
C GLY A 107 -1.54 9.88 2.91
N ILE A 108 -1.31 8.57 2.95
CA ILE A 108 -0.68 7.90 4.09
C ILE A 108 0.80 7.67 3.81
N LYS A 109 1.68 8.31 4.58
CA LYS A 109 3.12 8.03 4.55
C LYS A 109 3.40 6.71 5.27
N PRO A 110 4.30 5.84 4.77
CA PRO A 110 4.68 4.58 5.42
C PRO A 110 5.66 4.81 6.58
N MET A 111 5.21 5.60 7.55
CA MET A 111 5.94 5.99 8.74
C MET A 111 4.99 6.06 9.93
N TRP A 112 5.50 5.81 11.12
CA TRP A 112 4.67 5.70 12.34
C TRP A 112 4.18 7.06 12.82
N GLU A 113 4.85 8.14 12.41
CA GLU A 113 4.48 9.53 12.67
C GLU A 113 3.24 9.98 11.88
N ASP A 114 2.86 9.25 10.83
CA ASP A 114 1.63 9.53 10.08
C ASP A 114 0.41 9.34 10.99
N GLU A 115 -0.53 10.28 10.92
CA GLU A 115 -1.77 10.29 11.72
C GLU A 115 -2.54 8.96 11.60
N SER A 116 -2.51 8.36 10.42
CA SER A 116 -3.18 7.07 10.13
C SER A 116 -2.48 5.87 10.77
N ASN A 117 -1.20 5.99 11.14
CA ASN A 117 -0.40 4.89 11.65
C ASN A 117 -0.08 5.01 13.15
N ARG A 118 -0.11 6.20 13.75
CA ARG A 118 0.37 6.41 15.14
C ARG A 118 -0.33 5.54 16.20
N SER A 119 -1.62 5.23 16.00
CA SER A 119 -2.43 4.40 16.90
C SER A 119 -2.55 2.94 16.43
N GLY A 120 -1.82 2.61 15.38
CA GLY A 120 -1.95 1.37 14.64
C GLY A 120 -0.93 0.31 15.01
N GLY A 121 -0.88 -0.69 14.15
CA GLY A 121 0.11 -1.75 14.23
C GLY A 121 0.27 -2.44 12.89
N LYS A 122 1.04 -3.53 12.94
CA LYS A 122 1.32 -4.33 11.76
C LYS A 122 1.38 -5.80 12.08
N TRP A 123 0.87 -6.61 11.16
CA TRP A 123 1.21 -8.03 11.09
C TRP A 123 2.54 -8.20 10.39
N ILE A 124 3.39 -9.07 10.92
CA ILE A 124 4.74 -9.34 10.45
C ILE A 124 4.86 -10.83 10.13
N ILE A 125 5.40 -11.14 8.95
CA ILE A 125 5.72 -12.49 8.51
C ILE A 125 7.19 -12.52 8.08
N ARG A 126 7.98 -13.37 8.72
CA ARG A 126 9.39 -13.61 8.36
C ARG A 126 9.47 -14.72 7.33
N LEU A 127 10.08 -14.43 6.19
CA LEU A 127 10.17 -15.30 5.03
C LEU A 127 11.63 -15.71 4.80
N ARG A 128 11.86 -16.98 4.50
CA ARG A 128 13.08 -17.44 3.84
C ARG A 128 13.22 -16.78 2.47
N LYS A 129 14.48 -16.65 2.05
CA LYS A 129 14.83 -16.15 0.73
C LYS A 129 14.14 -16.95 -0.38
N GLY A 130 13.79 -16.24 -1.45
CA GLY A 130 13.07 -16.78 -2.61
C GLY A 130 11.55 -16.70 -2.54
N LEU A 131 10.96 -16.42 -1.37
CA LEU A 131 9.50 -16.31 -1.21
C LEU A 131 8.95 -14.88 -1.36
N ALA A 132 9.79 -13.87 -1.12
CA ALA A 132 9.37 -12.48 -1.00
C ALA A 132 8.59 -11.96 -2.21
N SER A 133 9.05 -12.24 -3.44
CA SER A 133 8.41 -11.72 -4.66
C SER A 133 6.97 -12.20 -4.83
N ARG A 134 6.73 -13.50 -4.66
CA ARG A 134 5.38 -14.09 -4.78
C ARG A 134 4.46 -13.59 -3.66
N PHE A 135 4.96 -13.57 -2.44
CA PHE A 135 4.14 -13.19 -1.29
C PHE A 135 3.82 -11.69 -1.30
N TRP A 136 4.76 -10.87 -1.76
CA TRP A 136 4.54 -9.45 -2.02
C TRP A 136 3.46 -9.23 -3.09
N GLU A 137 3.51 -9.94 -4.21
CA GLU A 137 2.47 -9.84 -5.25
C GLU A 137 1.10 -10.23 -4.70
N ASN A 138 1.00 -11.37 -4.01
CA ASN A 138 -0.27 -11.84 -3.46
C ASN A 138 -0.88 -10.85 -2.45
N ILE A 139 -0.08 -10.28 -1.55
CA ILE A 139 -0.61 -9.39 -0.51
C ILE A 139 -1.06 -8.04 -1.08
N ILE A 140 -0.31 -7.46 -2.04
CA ILE A 140 -0.72 -6.18 -2.64
C ILE A 140 -1.95 -6.37 -3.53
N LEU A 141 -2.06 -7.48 -4.27
CA LEU A 141 -3.28 -7.78 -5.03
C LEU A 141 -4.50 -7.99 -4.11
N ALA A 142 -4.31 -8.68 -2.98
CA ALA A 142 -5.37 -8.83 -1.98
C ALA A 142 -5.79 -7.49 -1.37
N MET A 143 -4.84 -6.58 -1.15
CA MET A 143 -5.12 -5.24 -0.64
C MET A 143 -5.86 -4.36 -1.67
N LEU A 144 -5.36 -4.31 -2.91
CA LEU A 144 -5.98 -3.54 -4.00
C LEU A 144 -7.38 -4.06 -4.38
N GLY A 145 -7.58 -5.37 -4.29
CA GLY A 145 -8.87 -6.04 -4.48
C GLY A 145 -9.75 -6.07 -3.23
N GLU A 146 -9.42 -5.29 -2.20
CA GLU A 146 -10.18 -5.11 -0.96
C GLU A 146 -10.47 -6.40 -0.17
N GLN A 147 -9.73 -7.49 -0.37
CA GLN A 147 -10.06 -8.81 0.19
C GLN A 147 -10.00 -8.92 1.72
N PHE A 148 -9.46 -7.93 2.40
CA PHE A 148 -9.41 -7.87 3.88
C PHE A 148 -10.77 -7.58 4.49
N MET A 149 -11.64 -6.83 3.80
CA MET A 149 -13.02 -6.56 4.22
C MET A 149 -13.10 -5.97 5.65
N VAL A 150 -12.19 -5.03 5.96
CA VAL A 150 -12.08 -4.33 7.26
C VAL A 150 -12.34 -2.81 7.12
N GLY A 151 -13.08 -2.41 6.09
CA GLY A 151 -13.33 -0.99 5.79
C GLY A 151 -12.03 -0.22 5.57
N GLU A 152 -11.88 0.91 6.25
CA GLU A 152 -10.74 1.82 6.03
C GLU A 152 -9.47 1.43 6.78
N GLU A 153 -9.49 0.34 7.55
CA GLU A 153 -8.44 -0.01 8.51
C GLU A 153 -7.08 -0.29 7.88
N ILE A 154 -7.02 -0.82 6.66
CA ILE A 154 -5.73 -1.05 5.98
C ILE A 154 -5.09 0.28 5.59
N CYS A 155 -3.87 0.51 6.06
CA CYS A 155 -3.04 1.65 5.68
C CYS A 155 -2.17 1.32 4.45
N GLY A 156 -1.53 0.15 4.47
CA GLY A 156 -0.60 -0.26 3.42
C GLY A 156 0.18 -1.52 3.75
N ALA A 157 1.00 -1.95 2.80
CA ALA A 157 1.86 -3.12 2.91
C ALA A 157 3.34 -2.76 2.68
N VAL A 158 4.22 -3.54 3.30
CA VAL A 158 5.68 -3.39 3.21
C VAL A 158 6.32 -4.74 2.94
N VAL A 159 7.27 -4.79 2.01
CA VAL A 159 8.23 -5.89 1.89
C VAL A 159 9.64 -5.35 2.14
N SER A 160 10.34 -5.99 3.06
CA SER A 160 11.65 -5.59 3.55
C SER A 160 12.67 -6.67 3.25
N ILE A 161 13.63 -6.34 2.39
CA ILE A 161 14.71 -7.24 1.96
C ILE A 161 15.88 -7.11 2.92
N ARG A 162 16.28 -8.21 3.56
CA ARG A 162 17.42 -8.25 4.50
C ARG A 162 18.41 -9.34 4.11
N PHE A 163 19.50 -9.50 4.86
CA PHE A 163 20.55 -10.45 4.50
C PHE A 163 20.09 -11.92 4.63
N GLN A 164 19.57 -12.31 5.80
CA GLN A 164 19.24 -13.71 6.12
C GLN A 164 17.80 -14.10 5.75
N GLU A 165 16.88 -13.14 5.85
CA GLU A 165 15.44 -13.33 5.71
C GLU A 165 14.86 -12.13 4.98
N ASP A 166 13.64 -12.27 4.49
CA ASP A 166 12.81 -11.17 4.04
C ASP A 166 11.63 -11.02 4.99
N ILE A 167 11.08 -9.83 5.09
CA ILE A 167 9.99 -9.54 6.02
C ILE A 167 8.85 -8.92 5.26
N LEU A 168 7.67 -9.53 5.36
CA LEU A 168 6.44 -8.99 4.83
C LEU A 168 5.61 -8.41 5.96
N SER A 169 4.96 -7.27 5.73
CA SER A 169 4.09 -6.65 6.70
C SER A 169 2.88 -5.98 6.08
N ILE A 170 1.76 -5.98 6.80
CA ILE A 170 0.59 -5.15 6.49
C ILE A 170 0.25 -4.31 7.72
N TRP A 171 -0.02 -3.03 7.48
CA TRP A 171 -0.23 -2.01 8.49
C TRP A 171 -1.71 -1.64 8.54
N ASN A 172 -2.22 -1.43 9.76
CA ASN A 172 -3.59 -0.98 9.96
C ASN A 172 -3.68 0.14 11.01
N ARG A 173 -4.77 0.92 10.92
CA ARG A 173 -4.97 2.17 11.67
C ARG A 173 -5.09 1.99 13.17
N THR A 174 -5.76 0.92 13.59
CA THR A 174 -6.20 0.76 14.98
C THR A 174 -5.65 -0.53 15.59
N SER A 175 -4.78 -0.43 16.60
CA SER A 175 -4.17 -1.62 17.20
C SER A 175 -5.01 -2.31 18.29
N ASN A 176 -6.00 -1.62 18.84
CA ASN A 176 -6.82 -2.13 19.96
C ASN A 176 -8.11 -2.85 19.51
N ASP A 177 -8.40 -2.89 18.21
CA ASP A 177 -9.51 -3.66 17.66
C ASP A 177 -9.05 -5.10 17.36
N GLN A 178 -9.35 -6.01 18.29
CA GLN A 178 -8.99 -7.41 18.17
C GLN A 178 -9.75 -8.13 17.04
N MET A 179 -10.97 -7.68 16.70
CA MET A 179 -11.78 -8.29 15.64
C MET A 179 -11.15 -7.96 14.29
N THR A 180 -10.84 -6.69 14.04
CA THR A 180 -10.16 -6.22 12.84
C THR A 180 -8.80 -6.90 12.68
N THR A 181 -7.95 -6.84 13.71
CA THR A 181 -6.60 -7.42 13.63
C THR A 181 -6.63 -8.93 13.40
N SER A 182 -7.59 -9.67 13.98
CA SER A 182 -7.77 -11.10 13.73
C SER A 182 -8.26 -11.39 12.31
N ARG A 183 -9.19 -10.58 11.78
CA ARG A 183 -9.67 -10.72 10.40
C ARG A 183 -8.55 -10.46 9.38
N ILE A 184 -7.67 -9.50 9.65
CA ILE A 184 -6.48 -9.25 8.83
C ILE A 184 -5.57 -10.48 8.84
N ARG A 185 -5.27 -11.04 10.02
CA ARG A 185 -4.46 -12.27 10.16
C ARG A 185 -5.03 -13.43 9.34
N ASP A 186 -6.33 -13.67 9.45
CA ASP A 186 -6.98 -14.81 8.81
C ASP A 186 -7.02 -14.63 7.28
N THR A 187 -7.20 -13.38 6.82
CA THR A 187 -7.08 -13.04 5.40
C THR A 187 -5.65 -13.28 4.89
N LEU A 188 -4.61 -12.83 5.62
CA LEU A 188 -3.22 -13.07 5.25
C LEU A 188 -2.94 -14.57 5.09
N ARG A 189 -3.40 -15.40 6.04
CA ARG A 189 -3.24 -16.86 5.96
C ARG A 189 -3.86 -17.43 4.69
N ARG A 190 -5.07 -16.97 4.34
CA ARG A 190 -5.80 -17.40 3.14
C ARG A 190 -5.11 -16.96 1.85
N VAL A 191 -4.80 -15.68 1.69
CA VAL A 191 -4.29 -15.15 0.40
C VAL A 191 -2.83 -15.53 0.13
N LEU A 192 -2.06 -15.82 1.18
CA LEU A 192 -0.69 -16.31 1.07
C LEU A 192 -0.60 -17.84 1.12
N ASN A 193 -1.71 -18.55 1.31
CA ASN A 193 -1.76 -20.01 1.49
C ASN A 193 -0.76 -20.50 2.55
N LEU A 194 -0.74 -19.85 3.71
CA LEU A 194 0.24 -20.14 4.75
C LEU A 194 -0.11 -21.45 5.48
N PRO A 195 0.89 -22.32 5.74
CA PRO A 195 0.74 -23.43 6.68
C PRO A 195 0.24 -22.96 8.04
N THR A 196 -0.56 -23.78 8.73
CA THR A 196 -1.18 -23.43 10.03
C THR A 196 -0.17 -23.13 11.13
N ASN A 197 1.03 -23.71 11.04
CA ASN A 197 2.16 -23.50 11.95
C ASN A 197 3.00 -22.25 11.61
N THR A 198 2.67 -21.52 10.55
CA THR A 198 3.35 -20.27 10.20
C THR A 198 3.16 -19.26 11.32
N ILE A 199 4.27 -18.86 11.93
CA ILE A 199 4.28 -17.80 12.94
C ILE A 199 4.07 -16.46 12.23
N MET A 200 3.08 -15.73 12.73
CA MET A 200 2.80 -14.34 12.37
C MET A 200 2.77 -13.56 13.68
N GLU A 201 3.39 -12.39 13.71
CA GLU A 201 3.43 -11.53 14.89
C GLU A 201 2.68 -10.24 14.61
N TYR A 202 1.83 -9.83 15.54
CA TYR A 202 1.26 -8.50 15.53
C TYR A 202 2.07 -7.60 16.46
N LYS A 203 2.49 -6.45 15.97
CA LYS A 203 3.25 -5.48 16.76
C LYS A 203 2.67 -4.08 16.59
N THR A 204 2.41 -3.40 17.70
CA THR A 204 1.98 -1.99 17.65
C THR A 204 3.15 -1.10 17.20
N HIS A 205 2.83 0.04 16.59
CA HIS A 205 3.87 0.99 16.21
C HIS A 205 4.57 1.59 17.44
N ASN A 206 3.83 1.83 18.53
CA ASN A 206 4.38 2.33 19.79
C ASN A 206 5.38 1.35 20.44
N ASP A 207 5.10 0.04 20.43
CA ASP A 207 6.05 -0.95 20.95
C ASP A 207 7.30 -1.05 20.08
N SER A 208 7.15 -0.90 18.76
CA SER A 208 8.30 -0.89 17.83
C SER A 208 9.28 0.26 18.13
N LEU A 209 8.77 1.40 18.58
CA LEU A 209 9.57 2.57 18.96
C LEU A 209 10.29 2.36 20.28
N ARG A 210 9.58 1.84 21.28
CA ARG A 210 10.16 1.53 22.60
C ARG A 210 11.31 0.52 22.48
N ASP A 211 11.17 -0.46 21.59
CA ASP A 211 12.18 -1.49 21.37
C ASP A 211 13.34 -1.05 20.46
N ASN A 212 13.29 0.16 19.88
CA ASN A 212 14.15 0.62 18.78
C ASN A 212 14.26 -0.40 17.63
N SER A 213 13.19 -1.16 17.40
CA SER A 213 13.21 -2.24 16.42
C SER A 213 11.82 -2.58 15.91
N SER A 214 11.72 -2.48 14.59
CA SER A 214 10.54 -2.85 13.83
C SER A 214 10.23 -4.35 13.85
N PHE A 215 11.16 -5.20 14.28
CA PHE A 215 11.09 -6.66 14.11
C PHE A 215 11.72 -7.48 15.25
N ARG A 216 12.04 -6.88 16.41
CA ARG A 216 12.61 -7.63 17.54
C ARG A 216 11.60 -8.68 18.01
N ASN A 217 12.06 -9.91 18.26
CA ASN A 217 11.31 -11.06 18.79
C ASN A 217 10.50 -11.94 17.82
N THR A 218 10.34 -11.58 16.54
CA THR A 218 9.66 -12.48 15.58
C THR A 218 10.52 -13.70 15.26
N LYS A 219 9.94 -14.89 15.19
CA LYS A 219 10.68 -16.10 14.77
C LYS A 219 10.51 -16.32 13.27
N ILE A 220 11.54 -16.87 12.61
CA ILE A 220 11.47 -17.28 11.20
C ILE A 220 10.40 -18.36 11.08
N SER A 221 9.44 -18.18 10.18
CA SER A 221 8.28 -19.09 10.09
C SER A 221 8.26 -19.96 8.84
N LEU A 222 8.87 -19.53 7.74
CA LEU A 222 8.85 -20.25 6.46
C LEU A 222 10.17 -20.16 5.75
#